data_AF-G9K6V3-F1
#
_entry.id   AF-G9K6V3-F1
#
_cell.length_a   1.000
_cell.length_b   1.000
_cell.length_c   1.000
_cell.angle_alpha   90.00
_cell.angle_beta   90.00
_cell.angle_gamma   90.00
#
_symmetry.space_group_name_H-M   'P 1'
#
loop_
_entity.id
_entity.type
_entity.pdbx_description
1 polymer ?
#
loop_
_entity_poly.entity_id
_entity_poly.type
_entity_poly.pdbx_seq_one_letter_code
_entity_poly.pdbx_strand_id
1 'polypeptide(L)'
;CSYIPPCKRENQKNLESVMNWQQYWKDEIGSQPFTCYFNQFQRPDDVLLHRTHDEIVLLHCFLWPVVTFVVGVLIVVLTICAKSLAVKAEAMKKRKF
;
A
#
# COMPACT_ATOMS: atom_id res chain seq x y z
N CYS A 1 0.15 -27.20 -6.25
CA CYS A 1 1.37 -26.74 -6.96
C CYS A 1 1.98 -25.59 -6.17
N SER A 2 3.31 -25.49 -6.08
CA SER A 2 3.99 -24.47 -5.27
C SER A 2 4.51 -23.27 -6.07
N TYR A 3 4.54 -23.38 -7.40
CA TYR A 3 4.95 -22.32 -8.33
C TYR A 3 4.16 -22.41 -9.62
N ILE A 4 3.84 -21.25 -10.20
CA ILE A 4 3.17 -21.13 -11.49
C ILE A 4 4.02 -20.15 -12.33
N PRO A 5 4.59 -20.57 -13.47
CA PRO A 5 5.42 -19.70 -14.29
C PRO A 5 4.58 -18.68 -15.05
N PRO A 6 5.17 -17.55 -15.47
CA PRO A 6 4.52 -16.64 -16.41
C PRO A 6 4.25 -17.36 -17.73
N CYS A 7 2.98 -17.39 -18.14
CA CYS A 7 2.54 -18.17 -19.29
C CYS A 7 3.21 -17.71 -20.61
N LYS A 8 3.84 -18.65 -21.31
CA LYS A 8 4.35 -18.49 -22.68
C LYS A 8 3.57 -19.39 -23.63
N ARG A 9 3.53 -18.98 -24.91
CA ARG A 9 2.88 -19.73 -25.99
C ARG A 9 3.49 -21.13 -26.19
N GLU A 10 4.80 -21.24 -26.02
CA GLU A 10 5.52 -22.51 -26.15
C GLU A 10 5.52 -23.26 -24.82
N ASN A 11 4.94 -24.46 -24.80
CA ASN A 11 4.93 -25.32 -23.62
C ASN A 11 6.34 -25.67 -23.13
N GLN A 12 7.31 -25.77 -24.04
CA GLN A 12 8.71 -26.03 -23.67
C GLN A 12 9.28 -24.94 -22.77
N LYS A 13 8.98 -23.66 -23.05
CA LYS A 13 9.45 -22.53 -22.23
C LYS A 13 8.79 -22.50 -20.86
N ASN A 14 7.51 -22.90 -20.78
CA ASN A 14 6.81 -23.05 -19.50
C ASN A 14 7.43 -24.17 -18.66
N LEU A 15 7.74 -25.32 -19.30
CA LEU A 15 8.39 -26.46 -18.65
C LEU A 15 9.78 -26.09 -18.15
N GLU A 16 10.60 -25.43 -18.98
CA GLU A 16 11.94 -24.99 -18.61
C GLU A 16 11.93 -24.06 -17.39
N SER A 17 10.98 -23.10 -17.33
CA SER A 17 10.81 -22.22 -16.17
C SER A 17 10.47 -23.00 -14.89
N VAL A 18 9.65 -24.05 -14.98
CA VAL A 18 9.32 -24.92 -13.84
C VAL A 18 10.52 -25.75 -13.42
N MET A 19 11.27 -26.32 -14.36
CA MET A 19 12.46 -27.13 -14.09
C MET A 19 13.54 -26.30 -13.41
N ASN A 20 13.80 -25.08 -13.89
CA ASN A 20 14.77 -24.17 -13.28
C ASN A 20 14.37 -23.78 -11.85
N TRP A 21 13.08 -23.50 -11.62
CA TRP A 21 12.56 -23.23 -10.27
C TRP A 21 12.74 -24.45 -9.36
N GLN A 22 12.38 -25.65 -9.82
CA GLN A 22 12.53 -26.88 -9.05
C GLN A 22 13.99 -27.18 -8.71
N GLN A 23 14.92 -26.97 -9.64
CA GLN A 23 16.35 -27.20 -9.42
C GLN A 23 16.91 -26.24 -8.36
N TYR A 24 16.54 -24.95 -8.41
CA TYR A 24 16.93 -23.98 -7.39
C TYR A 24 16.48 -24.38 -5.98
N TRP A 25 15.23 -24.82 -5.83
CA TRP A 25 14.73 -25.25 -4.52
C TRP A 25 15.38 -26.54 -4.01
N LYS A 26 15.80 -27.42 -4.92
CA LYS A 26 16.49 -28.66 -4.57
C LYS A 26 17.94 -28.42 -4.15
N ASP A 27 18.65 -27.58 -4.90
CA ASP A 27 20.11 -27.43 -4.76
C ASP A 27 20.48 -26.31 -3.78
N GLU A 28 19.82 -25.16 -3.87
CA GLU A 28 20.22 -23.96 -3.12
C GLU A 28 19.52 -23.86 -1.77
N ILE A 29 18.18 -23.95 -1.77
CA ILE A 29 17.38 -23.89 -0.54
C ILE A 29 17.47 -25.22 0.19
N GLY A 30 17.26 -26.35 -0.50
CA GLY A 30 17.51 -27.71 -0.03
C GLY A 30 17.21 -27.97 1.44
N SER A 31 18.24 -27.87 2.29
CA SER A 31 18.16 -28.09 3.75
C SER A 31 18.27 -26.82 4.60
N GLN A 32 18.44 -25.65 3.99
CA GLN A 32 18.56 -24.38 4.66
C GLN A 32 17.18 -23.86 5.10
N PRO A 33 17.05 -23.39 6.34
CA PRO A 33 15.86 -22.65 6.77
C PRO A 33 15.71 -21.37 5.94
N PHE A 34 14.48 -21.04 5.55
CA PHE A 34 14.15 -19.80 4.87
C PHE A 34 13.04 -19.06 5.62
N THR A 35 13.02 -17.74 5.50
CA THR A 35 11.97 -16.91 6.09
C THR A 35 10.65 -17.12 5.33
N CYS A 36 9.58 -17.46 6.06
CA CYS A 36 8.25 -17.65 5.50
C CYS A 36 7.16 -17.12 6.44
N TYR A 37 5.93 -17.05 5.94
CA TYR A 37 4.76 -16.59 6.66
C TYR A 37 3.74 -17.72 6.79
N PHE A 38 3.31 -17.99 8.02
CA PHE A 38 2.39 -19.08 8.36
C PHE A 38 1.20 -18.55 9.14
N ASN A 39 0.01 -19.08 8.86
CA ASN A 39 -1.22 -18.75 9.58
C ASN A 39 -2.01 -20.02 9.95
N GLN A 40 -1.69 -20.58 11.11
CA GLN A 40 -2.34 -21.79 11.64
C GLN A 40 -3.87 -21.70 11.77
N PHE A 41 -4.42 -20.50 11.92
CA PHE A 41 -5.86 -20.33 12.17
C PHE A 41 -6.69 -20.37 10.89
N GLN A 42 -6.11 -20.01 9.74
CA GLN A 42 -6.84 -19.95 8.46
C GLN A 42 -6.32 -20.98 7.45
N ARG A 43 -5.02 -21.23 7.40
CA ARG A 43 -4.37 -22.16 6.48
C ARG A 43 -3.25 -22.92 7.19
N PRO A 44 -3.57 -23.99 7.94
CA PRO A 44 -2.58 -24.74 8.71
C PRO A 44 -1.63 -25.59 7.84
N ASP A 45 -2.00 -25.89 6.60
CA ASP A 45 -1.24 -26.78 5.72
C ASP A 45 -0.34 -26.04 4.70
N ASP A 46 -0.46 -24.70 4.62
CA ASP A 46 0.23 -23.88 3.62
C ASP A 46 1.14 -22.83 4.28
N VAL A 47 2.31 -22.59 3.68
CA VAL A 47 3.19 -21.47 4.01
C VAL A 47 3.39 -20.55 2.80
N LEU A 48 3.54 -19.25 3.06
CA LEU A 48 3.75 -18.23 2.03
C LEU A 48 5.20 -17.74 2.07
N LEU A 49 5.84 -17.65 0.91
CA LEU A 49 7.19 -17.11 0.80
C LEU A 49 7.21 -15.57 0.93
N HIS A 50 6.19 -14.90 0.39
CA HIS A 50 6.05 -13.45 0.43
C HIS A 50 4.65 -13.06 0.92
N ARG A 51 4.54 -11.97 1.68
CA ARG A 51 3.23 -11.37 2.01
C ARG A 51 2.66 -10.68 0.78
N THR A 52 1.34 -10.68 0.67
CA THR A 52 0.63 -9.99 -0.42
C THR A 52 0.67 -8.46 -0.28
N HIS A 53 0.77 -7.97 0.96
CA HIS A 53 0.74 -6.54 1.28
C HIS A 53 1.97 -6.16 2.09
N ASP A 54 2.56 -5.03 1.74
CA ASP A 54 3.64 -4.40 2.50
C ASP A 54 3.09 -3.66 3.72
N GLU A 55 3.93 -3.47 4.74
CA GLU A 55 3.56 -2.78 5.97
C GLU A 55 3.17 -1.31 5.72
N ILE A 56 3.67 -0.73 4.64
CA ILE A 56 3.35 0.63 4.18
C ILE A 56 1.88 0.80 3.80
N VAL A 57 1.16 -0.28 3.51
CA VAL A 57 -0.28 -0.23 3.17
C VAL A 57 -1.09 0.31 4.33
N LEU A 58 -0.74 -0.04 5.59
CA LEU A 58 -1.41 0.50 6.76
C LEU A 58 -1.18 2.00 6.89
N LEU A 59 0.06 2.44 6.69
CA LEU A 59 0.40 3.87 6.73
C LEU A 59 -0.39 4.65 5.67
N HIS A 60 -0.41 4.18 4.42
CA HIS A 60 -1.19 4.82 3.37
C HIS A 60 -2.70 4.81 3.65
N CYS A 61 -3.22 3.74 4.25
CA CYS A 61 -4.64 3.63 4.59
C CYS A 61 -5.09 4.74 5.55
N PHE A 62 -4.25 5.15 6.50
CA PHE A 62 -4.58 6.23 7.45
C PHE A 62 -4.11 7.61 6.97
N LEU A 63 -2.95 7.68 6.31
CA LEU A 63 -2.34 8.95 5.91
C LEU A 63 -3.25 9.73 4.96
N TRP A 64 -3.77 9.07 3.92
CA TRP A 64 -4.60 9.77 2.92
C TRP A 64 -5.88 10.35 3.50
N PRO A 65 -6.69 9.62 4.29
CA PRO A 65 -7.85 10.19 5.01
C PRO A 65 -7.50 11.36 5.94
N VAL A 66 -6.36 11.29 6.64
CA VAL A 66 -5.93 12.37 7.53
C VAL A 66 -5.53 13.61 6.73
N VAL A 67 -4.76 13.43 5.65
CA VAL A 67 -4.34 14.54 4.78
C VAL A 67 -5.56 15.22 4.16
N THR A 68 -6.53 14.47 3.65
CA THR A 68 -7.76 15.04 3.07
C THR A 68 -8.57 15.80 4.12
N PHE A 69 -8.68 15.27 5.34
CA PHE A 69 -9.35 15.95 6.45
C PHE A 69 -8.65 17.27 6.81
N VAL A 70 -7.33 17.26 6.98
CA VAL A 70 -6.55 18.47 7.32
C VAL A 70 -6.70 19.53 6.24
N VAL A 71 -6.58 19.15 4.96
CA VAL A 71 -6.76 20.08 3.84
C VAL A 71 -8.18 20.67 3.84
N GLY A 72 -9.21 19.84 4.07
CA GLY A 72 -10.59 20.30 4.18
C GLY A 72 -10.78 21.33 5.30
N VAL A 73 -10.25 21.05 6.50
CA VAL A 73 -10.31 21.97 7.64
C VAL A 73 -9.60 23.29 7.32
N LEU A 74 -8.41 23.24 6.72
CA LEU A 74 -7.65 24.43 6.35
C LEU A 74 -8.43 25.33 5.39
N ILE A 75 -9.10 24.76 4.37
CA ILE A 75 -9.93 25.52 3.42
C ILE A 75 -11.08 26.23 4.15
N VAL A 76 -11.78 25.53 5.05
CA VAL A 76 -12.90 26.12 5.81
C VAL A 76 -12.40 27.24 6.74
N VAL A 77 -11.29 27.03 7.44
CA VAL A 77 -10.72 28.06 8.32
C VAL A 77 -10.29 29.28 7.53
N LEU A 78 -9.56 29.09 6.42
CA LEU A 78 -9.08 30.20 5.59
C LEU A 78 -10.24 31.02 5.00
N THR A 79 -11.30 30.35 4.56
CA THR A 79 -12.49 31.03 4.01
C THR A 79 -13.23 31.85 5.07
N ILE A 80 -13.41 31.32 6.28
CA ILE A 80 -14.01 32.06 7.41
C ILE A 80 -13.13 33.24 7.82
N CYS A 81 -11.82 33.03 7.94
CA CYS A 81 -10.86 34.09 8.26
C CYS A 81 -10.92 35.22 7.22
N ALA A 82 -10.86 34.88 5.93
CA ALA A 82 -10.95 35.86 4.85
C ALA A 82 -12.26 36.65 4.88
N LYS A 83 -13.41 35.98 5.04
CA LYS A 83 -14.73 36.63 5.18
C LYS A 83 -14.77 37.58 6.37
N SER A 84 -14.33 37.13 7.54
CA SER A 84 -14.37 37.94 8.76
C SER A 84 -13.44 39.16 8.70
N LEU A 85 -12.25 39.00 8.11
CA LEU A 85 -11.31 40.09 7.88
C LEU A 85 -11.88 41.12 6.90
N ALA A 86 -12.49 40.68 5.80
CA ALA A 86 -13.13 41.56 4.82
C ALA A 86 -14.26 42.39 5.46
N VAL A 87 -15.16 41.75 6.23
CA VAL A 87 -16.24 42.45 6.93
C VAL A 87 -15.70 43.47 7.93
N LYS A 88 -14.68 43.12 8.72
CA LYS A 88 -14.04 44.06 9.64
C LYS A 88 -13.39 45.24 8.92
N ALA A 89 -12.72 44.99 7.79
CA ALA A 89 -12.10 46.04 6.98
C ALA A 89 -13.15 47.01 6.40
N GLU A 90 -14.26 46.48 5.88
CA GLU A 90 -15.38 47.29 5.38
C GLU A 90 -16.02 48.13 6.50
N ALA A 91 -16.21 47.56 7.69
CA ALA A 91 -16.75 48.27 8.85
C ALA A 91 -15.83 49.41 9.32
N MET A 92 -14.50 49.20 9.32
CA MET A 92 -13.53 50.24 9.64
C MET A 92 -13.54 51.37 8.61
N LYS A 93 -13.70 51.05 7.31
CA LYS A 93 -13.82 52.05 6.24
C LYS A 93 -15.07 52.92 6.44
N LYS A 94 -16.21 52.31 6.80
CA LYS A 94 -17.48 53.02 7.07
C LYS A 94 -17.46 53.87 8.35
N ARG A 95 -16.61 53.57 9.34
CA ARG A 95 -16.46 54.41 10.55
C ARG A 95 -15.56 55.63 10.36
N LYS A 96 -14.76 55.68 9.29
CA LYS A 96 -13.85 56.78 8.97
C LYS A 96 -14.47 57.85 8.06
N PHE A 97 -15.63 57.57 7.46
CA PHE A 97 -16.44 58.50 6.67
C PHE A 97 -17.72 58.82 7.44
#